data_AF-G7YAD0-F1
#
_entry.id   AF-G7YAD0-F1
#
_cell.length_a   1.000
_cell.length_b   1.000
_cell.length_c   1.000
_cell.angle_alpha   90.00
_cell.angle_beta   90.00
_cell.angle_gamma   90.00
#
_symmetry.space_group_name_H-M   'P 1'
#
loop_
_entity.id
_entity.type
_entity.pdbx_description
1 polymer ?
#
loop_
_entity_poly.entity_id
_entity_poly.type
_entity_poly.pdbx_seq_one_letter_code
_entity_poly.pdbx_strand_id
1 'polypeptide(L)'
;MQYGHERFSQFIASNNCHFYLPSLSDRNTFQVRRRTSIRQVSSHGIAAFVRPYAKYLDEKASSYREVAFDLCRMKLGKEDGGIRTMPQAKLLKTLPVIEKQLDALLAFDV
;
A
#
# COMPACT_ATOMS: atom_id res chain seq x y z
N MET A 1 -1.38 3.11 -8.02
CA MET A 1 -2.42 4.15 -7.83
C MET A 1 -1.89 5.59 -7.97
N GLN A 2 -0.82 5.85 -8.74
CA GLN A 2 -0.20 7.19 -8.79
C GLN A 2 -0.44 7.94 -10.12
N TYR A 3 -0.33 7.22 -11.24
CA TYR A 3 -0.36 7.83 -12.58
C TYR A 3 -1.73 7.73 -13.29
N GLY A 4 -2.71 7.07 -12.68
CA GLY A 4 -4.05 6.91 -13.24
C GLY A 4 -5.05 7.98 -12.77
N HIS A 5 -6.26 7.92 -13.32
CA HIS A 5 -7.38 8.72 -12.82
C HIS A 5 -7.76 8.28 -11.39
N GLU A 6 -8.14 9.24 -10.55
CA GLU A 6 -8.54 9.00 -9.15
C GLU A 6 -9.72 8.03 -8.99
N ARG A 7 -10.55 7.82 -10.02
CA ARG A 7 -11.69 6.90 -9.98
C ARG A 7 -11.25 5.48 -9.66
N PHE A 8 -10.06 5.08 -10.09
CA PHE A 8 -9.49 3.79 -9.75
C PHE A 8 -9.20 3.70 -8.24
N SER A 9 -8.49 4.68 -7.67
CA SER A 9 -8.18 4.70 -6.23
C SER A 9 -9.45 4.82 -5.37
N GLN A 10 -10.41 5.65 -5.79
CA GLN A 10 -11.73 5.78 -5.16
C GLN A 10 -12.47 4.45 -5.16
N PHE A 11 -12.50 3.74 -6.29
CA PHE A 11 -13.16 2.45 -6.39
C PHE A 11 -12.54 1.43 -5.42
N ILE A 12 -11.22 1.30 -5.41
CA ILE A 12 -10.50 0.37 -4.52
C ILE A 12 -10.75 0.72 -3.04
N ALA A 13 -10.67 2.01 -2.70
CA ALA A 13 -10.90 2.51 -1.35
C ALA A 13 -12.34 2.24 -0.89
N SER A 14 -13.34 2.71 -1.64
CA SER A 14 -14.76 2.66 -1.26
C SER A 14 -15.33 1.23 -1.24
N ASN A 15 -14.81 0.32 -2.06
CA ASN A 15 -15.25 -1.08 -2.07
C ASN A 15 -14.48 -1.98 -1.10
N ASN A 16 -13.60 -1.42 -0.25
CA ASN A 16 -12.75 -2.18 0.66
C ASN A 16 -12.01 -3.33 -0.05
N CYS A 17 -11.47 -3.05 -1.24
CA CYS A 17 -10.66 -4.02 -1.95
C CYS A 17 -9.33 -4.21 -1.20
N HIS A 18 -9.01 -5.45 -0.84
CA HIS A 18 -7.79 -5.83 -0.14
C HIS A 18 -6.82 -6.56 -1.08
N PHE A 19 -5.54 -6.22 -0.97
CA PHE A 19 -4.41 -6.82 -1.65
C PHE A 19 -3.62 -7.73 -0.70
N TYR A 20 -3.58 -7.42 0.60
CA TYR A 20 -2.85 -8.21 1.59
C TYR A 20 -3.70 -9.38 2.11
N LEU A 21 -3.15 -10.60 2.02
CA LEU A 21 -3.73 -11.80 2.61
C LEU A 21 -2.80 -12.35 3.70
N PRO A 22 -3.19 -12.28 5.00
CA PRO A 22 -2.39 -12.78 6.12
C PRO A 22 -2.08 -14.28 6.03
N SER A 23 -2.95 -15.05 5.37
CA SER A 23 -2.90 -16.51 5.28
C SER A 23 -2.21 -17.03 4.02
N LEU A 24 -1.65 -16.17 3.17
CA LEU A 24 -0.88 -16.59 2.01
C LEU A 24 0.47 -17.10 2.50
N SER A 25 0.46 -18.26 3.18
CA SER A 25 1.63 -18.97 3.69
C SER A 25 2.70 -19.07 2.60
N ASP A 26 3.98 -19.04 2.98
CA ASP A 26 5.14 -19.18 2.09
C ASP A 26 5.18 -20.50 1.28
N ARG A 27 4.11 -21.28 1.31
CA ARG A 27 3.81 -22.35 0.37
C ARG A 27 3.45 -21.83 -1.03
N ASN A 28 4.11 -20.77 -1.49
CA ASN A 28 4.43 -20.64 -2.91
C ASN A 28 5.49 -21.70 -3.30
N THR A 29 5.25 -22.97 -2.97
CA THR A 29 5.57 -24.00 -3.95
C THR A 29 4.72 -23.68 -5.17
N PHE A 30 5.25 -22.87 -6.08
CA PHE A 30 4.94 -23.03 -7.49
C PHE A 30 5.47 -24.41 -7.86
N GLN A 31 4.71 -25.46 -7.50
CA GLN A 31 4.87 -26.78 -8.05
C GLN A 31 4.46 -26.64 -9.51
N VAL A 32 5.37 -26.13 -10.32
CA VAL A 32 5.31 -26.42 -11.75
C VAL A 32 5.31 -27.94 -11.80
N ARG A 33 4.20 -28.53 -12.22
CA ARG A 33 4.15 -29.92 -12.66
C ARG A 33 5.04 -30.06 -13.91
N ARG A 34 6.35 -29.91 -13.77
CA ARG A 34 7.32 -30.50 -14.70
C ARG A 34 7.48 -31.93 -14.23
N ARG A 35 7.15 -32.87 -15.11
CA ARG A 35 7.00 -34.31 -14.83
C ARG A 35 8.28 -35.03 -14.40
N THR A 36 9.36 -34.31 -14.07
CA THR A 36 10.67 -34.87 -13.74
C THR A 36 11.43 -33.88 -12.88
N SER A 37 11.92 -34.37 -11.73
CA SER A 37 12.78 -33.73 -10.71
C SER A 37 12.22 -32.51 -9.95
N ILE A 38 11.90 -32.73 -8.67
CA ILE A 38 11.60 -31.68 -7.70
C ILE A 38 12.91 -30.94 -7.38
N ARG A 39 13.21 -29.90 -8.15
CA ARG A 39 14.11 -28.83 -7.69
C ARG A 39 13.21 -27.82 -6.97
N GLN A 40 13.36 -27.69 -5.65
CA GLN A 40 12.78 -26.55 -4.92
C GLN A 40 13.45 -25.28 -5.46
N VAL A 41 12.82 -24.64 -6.44
CA VAL A 41 13.19 -23.29 -6.83
C VAL A 41 12.53 -22.38 -5.80
N SER A 42 13.35 -21.93 -4.86
CA SER A 42 12.98 -20.97 -3.85
C SER A 42 12.38 -19.72 -4.50
N SER A 43 11.06 -19.56 -4.40
CA SER A 43 10.38 -18.27 -4.56
C SER A 43 10.63 -17.34 -3.36
N HIS A 44 11.54 -17.70 -2.43
CA HIS A 44 11.70 -17.03 -1.14
C HIS A 44 12.28 -15.61 -1.30
N GLY A 45 12.95 -15.30 -2.42
CA GLY A 45 13.48 -13.96 -2.67
C GLY A 45 12.41 -12.91 -2.99
N ILE A 46 11.43 -13.22 -3.85
CA ILE A 46 10.43 -12.25 -4.30
C ILE A 46 9.26 -12.14 -3.32
N ALA A 47 8.89 -13.26 -2.67
CA ALA A 47 7.80 -13.28 -1.69
C ALA A 47 8.02 -12.29 -0.53
N ALA A 48 9.29 -12.08 -0.16
CA ALA A 48 9.71 -11.09 0.84
C ALA A 48 9.32 -9.65 0.47
N PHE A 49 9.24 -9.31 -0.82
CA PHE A 49 8.86 -7.97 -1.29
C PHE A 49 7.36 -7.86 -1.64
N VAL A 50 6.75 -8.95 -2.11
CA VAL A 50 5.34 -8.95 -2.53
C VAL A 50 4.39 -8.73 -1.36
N ARG A 51 4.65 -9.35 -0.20
CA ARG A 51 3.77 -9.20 0.98
C ARG A 51 3.79 -7.79 1.58
N PRO A 52 4.95 -7.18 1.87
CA PRO A 52 5.01 -5.78 2.29
C PRO A 52 4.39 -4.84 1.27
N TYR A 53 4.56 -5.11 -0.03
CA TYR A 53 3.93 -4.32 -1.08
C TYR A 53 2.41 -4.41 -1.10
N ALA A 54 1.87 -5.61 -0.97
CA ALA A 54 0.43 -5.79 -0.82
C ALA A 54 -0.11 -5.06 0.42
N LYS A 55 0.63 -5.13 1.55
CA LYS A 55 0.28 -4.40 2.78
C LYS A 55 0.30 -2.89 2.58
N TYR A 56 1.32 -2.36 1.91
CA TYR A 56 1.39 -0.93 1.58
C TYR A 56 0.26 -0.48 0.65
N LEU A 57 -0.12 -1.29 -0.34
CA LEU A 57 -1.25 -0.97 -1.22
C LEU A 57 -2.57 -0.92 -0.45
N ASP A 58 -2.77 -1.81 0.53
CA ASP A 58 -3.92 -1.77 1.43
C ASP A 58 -3.94 -0.53 2.31
N GLU A 59 -2.80 -0.18 2.89
CA GLU A 59 -2.69 1.01 3.72
C GLU A 59 -2.90 2.30 2.89
N LYS A 60 -2.41 2.34 1.64
CA LYS A 60 -2.67 3.45 0.71
C LYS A 60 -4.14 3.54 0.30
N ALA A 61 -4.85 2.42 0.18
CA ALA A 61 -6.30 2.43 -0.06
C ALA A 61 -7.07 2.87 1.20
N SER A 62 -6.62 2.45 2.38
CA SER A 62 -7.21 2.86 3.66
C SER A 62 -7.02 4.34 3.93
N SER A 63 -5.83 4.89 3.66
CA SER A 63 -5.58 6.32 3.81
C SER A 63 -6.52 7.15 2.94
N TYR A 64 -6.77 6.72 1.69
CA TYR A 64 -7.74 7.38 0.81
C TYR A 64 -9.16 7.35 1.39
N ARG A 65 -9.59 6.27 2.06
CA ARG A 65 -10.89 6.23 2.77
C ARG A 65 -10.96 7.20 3.93
N GLU A 66 -9.90 7.28 4.74
CA GLU A 66 -9.87 8.08 5.97
C GLU A 66 -9.85 9.58 5.69
N VAL A 67 -9.11 10.03 4.67
CA VAL A 67 -8.92 11.46 4.39
C VAL A 67 -9.61 11.96 3.11
N ALA A 68 -10.14 11.06 2.27
CA ALA A 68 -10.84 11.35 1.01
C ALA A 68 -9.98 12.06 -0.07
N PHE A 69 -8.66 11.90 -0.02
CA PHE A 69 -7.72 12.33 -1.07
C PHE A 69 -6.44 11.48 -1.04
N ASP A 70 -5.66 11.50 -2.12
CA ASP A 70 -4.37 10.81 -2.16
C ASP A 70 -3.26 11.69 -1.57
N LEU A 71 -2.69 11.23 -0.44
CA LEU A 71 -1.59 11.89 0.24
C LEU A 71 -0.37 12.13 -0.67
N CYS A 72 -0.09 11.21 -1.61
CA CYS A 72 1.02 11.33 -2.55
C CYS A 72 0.76 12.31 -3.71
N ARG A 73 -0.45 12.86 -3.81
CA ARG A 73 -0.86 13.82 -4.86
C ARG A 73 -1.20 15.20 -4.30
N MET A 74 -1.02 15.40 -2.99
CA MET A 74 -1.20 16.72 -2.39
C MET A 74 -0.17 17.71 -2.93
N LYS A 75 -0.60 18.96 -3.13
CA LYS A 75 0.29 20.05 -3.54
C LYS A 75 1.38 20.25 -2.47
N LEU A 76 2.64 20.16 -2.88
CA LEU A 76 3.79 20.54 -2.07
C LEU A 76 4.09 22.02 -2.27
N GLY A 77 4.63 22.69 -1.25
CA GLY A 77 4.99 24.10 -1.35
C GLY A 77 5.05 24.78 0.01
N LYS A 78 5.76 25.91 0.10
CA LYS A 78 5.88 26.69 1.35
C LYS A 78 4.61 27.46 1.68
N GLU A 79 4.07 28.18 0.70
CA GLU A 79 2.91 29.08 0.87
C GLU A 79 1.58 28.34 0.65
N ASP A 80 1.46 27.54 -0.42
CA ASP A 80 0.21 26.87 -0.81
C ASP A 80 0.25 25.34 -0.64
N GLY A 81 1.17 24.82 0.18
CA GLY A 81 1.27 23.37 0.39
C GLY A 81 -0.01 22.86 1.06
N GLY A 82 -0.66 21.85 0.50
CA GLY A 82 -1.97 21.39 0.98
C GLY A 82 -1.99 20.92 2.44
N ILE A 83 -0.86 20.40 2.94
CA ILE A 83 -0.69 20.07 4.37
C ILE A 83 -0.44 21.35 5.20
N ARG A 84 0.32 22.31 4.67
CA ARG A 84 0.72 23.54 5.38
C ARG A 84 -0.44 24.53 5.55
N THR A 85 -1.36 24.53 4.60
CA THR A 85 -2.58 25.36 4.65
C THR A 85 -3.79 24.62 5.25
N MET A 86 -3.61 23.37 5.69
CA MET A 86 -4.68 22.57 6.27
C MET A 86 -5.13 23.13 7.63
N PRO A 87 -6.44 23.23 7.91
CA PRO A 87 -6.92 23.62 9.23
C PRO A 87 -6.41 22.68 10.32
N GLN A 88 -6.00 23.22 11.47
CA GLN A 88 -5.35 22.48 12.56
C GLN A 88 -6.13 21.22 12.98
N ALA A 89 -7.46 21.34 13.14
CA ALA A 89 -8.31 20.20 13.53
C ALA A 89 -8.31 19.05 12.50
N LYS A 90 -8.22 19.36 11.20
CA LYS A 90 -8.11 18.36 10.14
C LYS A 90 -6.68 17.80 10.07
N LEU A 91 -5.68 18.65 10.26
CA LEU A 91 -4.27 18.25 10.26
C LEU A 91 -3.97 17.23 11.36
N LEU A 92 -4.43 17.47 12.59
CA LEU A 92 -4.25 16.55 13.72
C LEU A 92 -4.85 15.16 13.46
N LYS A 93 -5.94 15.09 12.68
CA LYS A 93 -6.54 13.80 12.26
C LYS A 93 -5.82 13.16 11.08
N THR A 94 -5.18 13.95 10.23
CA THR A 94 -4.51 13.49 9.01
C THR A 94 -3.10 12.94 9.31
N LEU A 95 -2.40 13.50 10.31
CA LEU A 95 -1.04 13.09 10.66
C LEU A 95 -0.92 11.59 11.01
N PRO A 96 -1.79 10.99 11.84
CA PRO A 96 -1.73 9.55 12.11
C PRO A 96 -1.95 8.68 10.87
N VAL A 97 -2.73 9.17 9.88
CA VAL A 97 -2.96 8.44 8.62
C VAL A 97 -1.70 8.42 7.75
N ILE A 98 -0.98 9.56 7.71
CA ILE A 98 0.31 9.67 7.03
C ILE A 98 1.32 8.71 7.66
N GLU A 99 1.40 8.70 9.00
CA GLU A 99 2.29 7.84 9.76
C GLU A 99 2.07 6.36 9.41
N LYS A 100 0.84 5.86 9.50
CA LYS A 100 0.52 4.46 9.15
C LYS A 100 0.90 4.10 7.71
N GLN A 101 0.58 4.97 6.74
CA GLN A 101 0.93 4.73 5.34
C GLN A 101 2.44 4.71 5.13
N LEU A 102 3.19 5.55 5.85
CA LEU A 102 4.64 5.59 5.81
C LEU A 102 5.27 4.37 6.49
N ASP A 103 4.76 3.95 7.65
CA ASP A 103 5.23 2.75 8.34
C ASP A 103 5.07 1.48 7.48
N ALA A 104 3.93 1.35 6.79
CA ALA A 104 3.70 0.25 5.86
C ALA A 104 4.66 0.29 4.65
N LEU A 105 5.07 1.48 4.22
CA LEU A 105 6.04 1.67 3.13
C LEU A 105 7.47 1.36 3.58
N LEU A 106 7.85 1.74 4.80
CA LEU A 106 9.19 1.52 5.35
C LEU A 106 9.41 0.08 5.82
N ALA A 107 8.34 -0.69 6.03
CA ALA A 107 8.39 -2.12 6.36
C ALA A 107 9.00 -3.02 5.25
N PHE A 108 9.48 -2.44 4.14
CA PHE A 108 10.20 -3.15 3.07
C PHE A 108 11.70 -3.32 3.35
N ASP A 109 12.30 -2.44 4.16
CA ASP A 109 13.74 -2.41 4.42
C ASP A 109 14.14 -3.22 5.67
N VAL A 110 13.22 -4.04 6.22
CA VAL A 110 13.42 -4.87 7.43
C VAL A 110 13.64 -6.33 7.07
#